data_AF-A0A6B2LA14-F1
#
_entry.id   AF-A0A6B2LA14-F1
#
_cell.length_a   1.000
_cell.length_b   1.000
_cell.length_c   1.000
_cell.angle_alpha   90.00
_cell.angle_beta   90.00
_cell.angle_gamma   90.00
#
_symmetry.space_group_name_H-M   'P 1'
#
loop_
_entity.id
_entity.type
_entity.pdbx_description
1 polymer ?
#
loop_
_entity_poly.entity_id
_entity_poly.type
_entity_poly.pdbx_seq_one_letter_code
_entity_poly.pdbx_strand_id
1 'polypeptide(L)'
;MLKIILHARKTCTEEYQKGSEPIEVMGLMQGKIEERTFVVVDAFGLCEGNEVSVQPKDEDYEYIIDYTDGLREKGLRKEKLIGWYHSHPGLGVFLSGTDVSTQRFQQTHMDPYLAIVIDPLATVSAGKPRLGAFRVFPENYKPKEPVNWAAAQTIYGVDNPGAYKDQFYPLEVEIYKSSLDSVLFDHLYQQFWSKALSTSKNLSTRDFVTAKISVAATTIEKIGKDVSQPGHVALVARKKKKDEESEFDEVCNEISRVSVDQLNGSFTQLVKSSLFSLKKD
;
A
#
# COMPACT_ATOMS: atom_id res chain seq x y z
N MET A 1 8.80 -4.43 -8.73
CA MET A 1 8.15 -4.76 -7.43
C MET A 1 9.07 -4.58 -6.22
N LEU A 2 10.18 -5.33 -6.07
CA LEU A 2 11.00 -5.27 -4.83
C LEU A 2 11.49 -3.85 -4.50
N LYS A 3 11.94 -3.06 -5.50
CA LYS A 3 12.35 -1.66 -5.29
C LYS A 3 11.23 -0.80 -4.69
N ILE A 4 9.99 -0.95 -5.19
CA ILE A 4 8.81 -0.22 -4.71
C ILE A 4 8.52 -0.58 -3.25
N ILE A 5 8.48 -1.88 -2.92
CA ILE A 5 8.23 -2.36 -1.55
C ILE A 5 9.31 -1.86 -0.60
N LEU A 6 10.59 -1.95 -1.00
CA LEU A 6 11.71 -1.54 -0.17
C LEU A 6 11.72 -0.02 0.07
N HIS A 7 11.42 0.78 -0.96
CA HIS A 7 11.31 2.23 -0.82
C HIS A 7 10.22 2.61 0.17
N ALA A 8 8.98 2.13 -0.04
CA ALA A 8 7.85 2.41 0.85
C ALA A 8 8.09 1.92 2.30
N ARG A 9 8.66 0.72 2.47
CA ARG A 9 8.95 0.16 3.79
C ARG A 9 10.04 0.93 4.53
N LYS A 10 11.09 1.37 3.83
CA LYS A 10 12.22 2.08 4.42
C LYS A 10 11.72 3.35 5.12
N THR A 11 10.99 4.19 4.39
CA THR A 11 10.46 5.46 4.93
C THR A 11 9.51 5.23 6.10
N CYS A 12 8.61 4.24 6.02
CA CYS A 12 7.77 3.87 7.17
C CYS A 12 8.59 3.50 8.41
N THR A 13 9.67 2.74 8.24
CA THR A 13 10.51 2.30 9.36
C THR A 13 11.27 3.48 9.98
N GLU A 14 11.76 4.39 9.15
CA GLU A 14 12.49 5.58 9.59
C GLU A 14 11.59 6.55 10.35
N GLU A 15 10.35 6.78 9.90
CA GLU A 15 9.39 7.64 10.62
C GLU A 15 8.97 7.03 11.96
N TYR A 16 8.74 5.71 12.02
CA TYR A 16 8.48 5.05 13.31
C TYR A 16 9.64 5.18 14.30
N GLN A 17 10.88 5.10 13.84
CA GLN A 17 12.06 5.30 14.70
C GLN A 17 12.16 6.73 15.24
N LYS A 18 11.61 7.71 14.52
CA LYS A 18 11.53 9.11 14.95
C LYS A 18 10.32 9.38 15.86
N GLY A 19 9.39 8.43 15.99
CA GLY A 19 8.12 8.61 16.71
C GLY A 19 7.07 9.39 15.93
N SER A 20 7.24 9.50 14.61
CA SER A 20 6.32 10.16 13.69
C SER A 20 5.37 9.17 13.02
N GLU A 21 4.27 9.66 12.46
CA GLU A 21 3.42 8.85 11.60
C GLU A 21 4.10 8.56 10.26
N PRO A 22 3.88 7.39 9.64
CA PRO A 22 4.43 7.09 8.33
C PRO A 22 3.91 8.04 7.26
N ILE A 23 4.82 8.55 6.45
CA ILE A 23 4.49 9.42 5.32
C ILE A 23 4.38 8.62 4.01
N GLU A 24 3.61 9.18 3.06
CA GLU A 24 3.54 8.64 1.71
C GLU A 24 4.84 8.91 0.94
N VAL A 25 5.27 7.95 0.13
CA VAL A 25 6.36 8.12 -0.82
C VAL A 25 5.85 7.97 -2.24
N MET A 26 6.50 8.64 -3.19
CA MET A 26 6.23 8.54 -4.61
C MET A 26 7.47 8.08 -5.37
N GLY A 27 7.25 7.41 -6.49
CA GLY A 27 8.27 7.21 -7.48
C GLY A 27 7.71 6.94 -8.85
N LEU A 28 8.62 6.73 -9.80
CA LEU A 28 8.27 6.52 -11.19
C LEU A 28 8.63 5.12 -11.66
N MET A 29 7.95 4.69 -12.71
CA MET A 29 8.08 3.37 -13.28
C MET A 29 8.48 3.45 -14.75
N GLN A 30 9.46 2.63 -15.12
CA GLN A 30 9.94 2.48 -16.48
C GLN A 30 9.53 1.13 -17.05
N GLY A 31 9.14 1.13 -18.31
CA GLY A 31 8.75 -0.09 -18.97
C GLY A 31 8.32 0.10 -20.42
N LYS A 32 7.48 -0.83 -20.87
CA LYS A 32 6.91 -0.86 -22.21
C LYS A 32 5.45 -1.29 -22.17
N ILE A 33 4.76 -1.04 -23.27
CA ILE A 33 3.41 -1.53 -23.49
C ILE A 33 3.46 -2.63 -24.53
N GLU A 34 2.90 -3.79 -24.19
CA GLU A 34 2.73 -4.90 -25.11
C GLU A 34 1.23 -5.12 -25.28
N GLU A 35 0.72 -4.75 -26.46
CA GLU A 35 -0.70 -4.80 -26.81
C GLU A 35 -1.61 -4.08 -25.79
N ARG A 36 -2.16 -4.82 -24.82
CA ARG A 36 -3.08 -4.33 -23.78
C ARG A 36 -2.49 -4.42 -22.38
N THR A 37 -1.19 -4.69 -22.27
CA THR A 37 -0.50 -4.98 -21.03
C THR A 37 0.62 -3.97 -20.78
N PHE A 38 0.59 -3.36 -19.60
CA PHE A 38 1.72 -2.60 -19.09
C PHE A 38 2.78 -3.56 -18.56
N VAL A 39 4.00 -3.51 -19.12
CA VAL A 39 5.13 -4.29 -18.65
C VAL A 39 6.09 -3.36 -17.90
N VAL A 40 5.97 -3.34 -16.57
CA VAL A 40 6.84 -2.56 -15.68
C VAL A 40 8.16 -3.31 -15.49
N VAL A 41 9.24 -2.72 -15.99
CA VAL A 41 10.59 -3.32 -15.98
C VAL A 41 11.43 -2.77 -14.84
N ASP A 42 11.28 -1.49 -14.50
CA ASP A 42 12.02 -0.84 -13.42
C ASP A 42 11.18 0.21 -12.68
N ALA A 43 11.64 0.59 -11.49
CA ALA A 43 11.09 1.68 -10.71
C ALA A 43 12.18 2.36 -9.86
N PHE A 44 12.05 3.66 -9.64
CA PHE A 44 12.93 4.44 -8.77
C PHE A 44 12.11 5.38 -7.90
N GLY A 45 12.61 5.67 -6.69
CA GLY A 45 11.99 6.63 -5.77
C GLY A 45 12.24 8.06 -6.25
N LEU A 46 11.26 8.93 -6.03
CA LEU A 46 11.33 10.34 -6.44
C LEU A 46 11.30 11.25 -5.21
N CYS A 47 10.17 11.28 -4.51
CA CYS A 47 9.96 12.22 -3.41
C CYS A 47 9.17 11.59 -2.26
N GLU A 48 9.28 12.24 -1.11
CA GLU A 48 8.51 11.96 0.10
C GLU A 48 7.44 13.05 0.25
N GLY A 49 6.22 12.64 0.58
CA GLY A 49 5.07 13.51 0.76
C GLY A 49 4.80 13.82 2.22
N ASN A 50 3.51 13.91 2.57
CA ASN A 50 3.00 13.95 3.93
C ASN A 50 2.15 12.69 4.21
N GLU A 51 1.38 12.67 5.28
CA GLU A 51 0.56 11.52 5.70
C GLU A 51 -0.53 11.11 4.68
N VAL A 52 -0.96 12.01 3.79
CA VAL A 52 -2.15 11.82 2.93
C VAL A 52 -1.96 12.25 1.47
N SER A 53 -0.78 12.71 1.10
CA SER A 53 -0.49 13.16 -0.26
C SER A 53 1.00 13.29 -0.53
N VAL A 54 1.37 13.03 -1.78
CA VAL A 54 2.71 13.28 -2.30
C VAL A 54 2.63 13.96 -3.68
N GLN A 55 3.42 15.01 -3.88
CA GLN A 55 3.51 15.74 -5.15
C GLN A 55 4.98 16.07 -5.47
N PRO A 56 5.43 15.86 -6.72
CA PRO A 56 6.77 16.28 -7.15
C PRO A 56 6.94 17.80 -7.11
N LYS A 57 8.14 18.26 -6.76
CA LYS A 57 8.60 19.66 -6.84
C LYS A 57 9.36 19.91 -8.15
N ASP A 58 9.67 21.15 -8.45
CA ASP A 58 10.43 21.52 -9.67
C ASP A 58 11.79 20.81 -9.76
N GLU A 59 12.51 20.72 -8.63
CA GLU A 59 13.78 19.99 -8.49
C GLU A 59 13.64 18.50 -8.84
N ASP A 60 12.49 17.89 -8.54
CA ASP A 60 12.23 16.49 -8.85
C ASP A 60 12.09 16.28 -10.37
N TYR A 61 11.51 17.24 -11.10
CA TYR A 61 11.41 17.18 -12.55
C TYR A 61 12.77 17.27 -13.24
N GLU A 62 13.67 18.13 -12.74
CA GLU A 62 15.05 18.20 -13.24
C GLU A 62 15.78 16.86 -13.00
N TYR A 63 15.65 16.30 -11.79
CA TYR A 63 16.21 14.99 -11.48
C TYR A 63 15.69 13.89 -12.41
N ILE A 64 14.39 13.86 -12.72
CA ILE A 64 13.81 12.86 -13.63
C ILE A 64 14.46 12.93 -15.00
N ILE A 65 14.62 14.13 -15.56
CA ILE A 65 15.23 14.34 -16.87
C ILE A 65 16.68 13.83 -16.84
N ASP A 66 17.49 14.33 -15.92
CA ASP A 66 18.91 13.97 -15.81
C ASP A 66 19.11 12.46 -15.57
N TYR A 67 18.28 11.87 -14.71
CA TYR A 67 18.35 10.45 -14.40
C TYR A 67 17.98 9.58 -15.60
N THR A 68 16.85 9.88 -16.26
CA THR A 68 16.38 9.07 -17.39
C THR A 68 17.26 9.25 -18.62
N ASP A 69 17.78 10.45 -18.87
CA ASP A 69 18.73 10.73 -19.94
C ASP A 69 20.07 10.06 -19.68
N GLY A 70 20.61 10.18 -18.47
CA GLY A 70 21.87 9.54 -18.09
C GLY A 70 21.82 8.01 -18.19
N LEU A 71 20.68 7.39 -17.85
CA LEU A 71 20.50 5.94 -18.04
C LEU A 71 20.45 5.53 -19.51
N ARG A 72 19.83 6.36 -20.36
CA ARG A 72 19.70 6.13 -21.79
C ARG A 72 21.04 6.27 -22.50
N GLU A 73 21.79 7.32 -22.20
CA GLU A 73 23.12 7.59 -22.78
C GLU A 73 24.12 6.48 -22.45
N LYS A 74 24.08 5.96 -21.23
CA LYS A 74 24.92 4.82 -20.79
C LYS A 74 24.42 3.48 -21.32
N GLY A 75 23.29 3.44 -22.02
CA GLY A 75 22.68 2.21 -22.55
C GLY A 75 22.18 1.25 -21.46
N LEU A 76 22.03 1.71 -20.22
CA LEU A 76 21.61 0.89 -19.07
C LEU A 76 20.10 0.64 -19.05
N ARG A 77 19.32 1.63 -19.51
CA ARG A 77 17.86 1.52 -19.68
C ARG A 77 17.43 2.25 -20.94
N LYS A 78 16.53 1.64 -21.70
CA LYS A 78 15.95 2.22 -22.92
C LYS A 78 14.44 2.48 -22.78
N GLU A 79 13.85 1.92 -21.75
CA GLU A 79 12.43 1.98 -21.44
C GLU A 79 12.01 3.40 -21.00
N LYS A 80 10.85 3.82 -21.51
CA LYS A 80 10.25 5.11 -21.17
C LYS A 80 9.52 5.01 -19.83
N LEU A 81 9.19 6.16 -19.27
CA LEU A 81 8.24 6.25 -18.17
C LEU A 81 6.86 5.78 -18.63
N ILE A 82 6.23 4.87 -17.89
CA ILE A 82 4.91 4.32 -18.21
C ILE A 82 3.91 4.45 -17.06
N GLY A 83 4.33 5.08 -15.96
CA GLY A 83 3.52 5.19 -14.77
C GLY A 83 4.28 5.74 -13.57
N TRP A 84 3.52 5.89 -12.50
CA TRP A 84 4.02 6.26 -11.18
C TRP A 84 3.50 5.28 -10.14
N TYR A 85 4.18 5.24 -9.01
CA TYR A 85 3.68 4.55 -7.83
C TYR A 85 3.72 5.48 -6.63
N HIS A 86 2.84 5.22 -5.67
CA HIS A 86 2.93 5.81 -4.34
C HIS A 86 2.52 4.81 -3.26
N SER A 87 2.82 5.13 -2.02
CA SER A 87 2.45 4.30 -0.87
C SER A 87 1.31 4.89 -0.07
N HIS A 88 0.41 4.04 0.43
CA HIS A 88 -0.61 4.36 1.42
C HIS A 88 -0.36 3.54 2.69
N PRO A 89 0.48 4.01 3.63
CA PRO A 89 0.84 3.24 4.81
C PRO A 89 -0.36 3.02 5.75
N GLY A 90 -0.93 1.81 5.74
CA GLY A 90 -2.02 1.45 6.64
C GLY A 90 -3.38 2.09 6.34
N LEU A 91 -3.55 2.70 5.16
CA LEU A 91 -4.84 3.18 4.65
C LEU A 91 -5.50 2.16 3.72
N GLY A 92 -4.73 1.19 3.19
CA GLY A 92 -5.17 0.27 2.15
C GLY A 92 -4.86 0.74 0.73
N VAL A 93 -5.30 -0.04 -0.25
CA VAL A 93 -4.88 0.09 -1.65
C VAL A 93 -6.02 0.66 -2.50
N PHE A 94 -6.06 1.98 -2.67
CA PHE A 94 -7.07 2.68 -3.47
C PHE A 94 -6.50 4.03 -3.96
N LEU A 95 -7.23 4.76 -4.83
CA LEU A 95 -6.87 6.13 -5.22
C LEU A 95 -7.72 7.14 -4.46
N SER A 96 -7.08 8.09 -3.78
CA SER A 96 -7.73 9.27 -3.19
C SER A 96 -8.20 10.26 -4.28
N GLY A 97 -8.92 11.31 -3.88
CA GLY A 97 -9.33 12.37 -4.82
C GLY A 97 -8.14 13.09 -5.46
N THR A 98 -7.05 13.26 -4.70
CA THR A 98 -5.79 13.83 -5.21
C THR A 98 -5.16 12.88 -6.22
N ASP A 99 -5.09 11.58 -5.92
CA ASP A 99 -4.48 10.60 -6.82
C ASP A 99 -5.26 10.46 -8.12
N VAL A 100 -6.60 10.48 -8.06
CA VAL A 100 -7.46 10.47 -9.24
C VAL A 100 -7.18 11.70 -10.12
N SER A 101 -7.01 12.87 -9.50
CA SER A 101 -6.72 14.12 -10.21
C SER A 101 -5.33 14.07 -10.87
N THR A 102 -4.31 13.62 -10.13
CA THR A 102 -2.94 13.43 -10.62
C THR A 102 -2.89 12.43 -11.77
N GLN A 103 -3.51 11.26 -11.59
CA GLN A 103 -3.53 10.20 -12.60
C GLN A 103 -4.31 10.64 -13.85
N ARG A 104 -5.40 11.40 -13.70
CA ARG A 104 -6.13 11.97 -14.84
C ARG A 104 -5.28 12.98 -15.61
N PHE A 105 -4.57 13.85 -14.91
CA PHE A 105 -3.67 14.82 -15.54
C PHE A 105 -2.56 14.10 -16.32
N GLN A 106 -1.93 13.10 -15.71
CA GLN A 106 -0.86 12.32 -16.35
C GLN A 106 -1.38 11.48 -17.52
N GLN A 107 -2.53 10.82 -17.40
CA GLN A 107 -3.16 10.10 -18.52
C GLN A 107 -3.56 11.05 -19.66
N THR A 108 -3.88 12.31 -19.40
CA THR A 108 -4.22 13.27 -20.47
C THR A 108 -2.98 13.67 -21.28
N HIS A 109 -1.81 13.79 -20.65
CA HIS A 109 -0.61 14.34 -21.29
C HIS A 109 0.45 13.29 -21.65
N MET A 110 0.46 12.14 -20.99
CA MET A 110 1.50 11.11 -21.07
C MET A 110 0.91 9.71 -21.29
N ASP A 111 -0.29 9.59 -21.88
CA ASP A 111 -0.87 8.27 -22.16
C ASP A 111 0.03 7.47 -23.12
N PRO A 112 0.21 6.16 -22.93
CA PRO A 112 -0.33 5.30 -21.87
C PRO A 112 0.38 5.46 -20.50
N TYR A 113 -0.37 5.78 -19.45
CA TYR A 113 0.14 5.92 -18.07
C TYR A 113 -0.65 5.11 -17.02
N LEU A 114 0.00 4.57 -16.00
CA LEU A 114 -0.63 3.76 -14.94
C LEU A 114 -0.22 4.24 -13.53
N ALA A 115 -1.12 4.07 -12.54
CA ALA A 115 -0.83 4.31 -11.13
C ALA A 115 -0.73 2.98 -10.37
N ILE A 116 0.33 2.79 -9.59
CA ILE A 116 0.44 1.67 -8.63
C ILE A 116 0.37 2.21 -7.20
N VAL A 117 -0.49 1.60 -6.38
CA VAL A 117 -0.60 1.91 -4.95
C VAL A 117 -0.10 0.71 -4.16
N ILE A 118 0.73 0.96 -3.15
CA ILE A 118 1.21 -0.07 -2.23
C ILE A 118 0.93 0.30 -0.77
N ASP A 119 0.44 -0.65 0.02
CA ASP A 119 0.41 -0.52 1.46
C ASP A 119 1.58 -1.32 2.08
N PRO A 120 2.68 -0.66 2.48
CA PRO A 120 3.84 -1.35 3.06
C PRO A 120 3.52 -1.99 4.42
N LEU A 121 2.61 -1.41 5.21
CA LEU A 121 2.27 -1.90 6.54
C LEU A 121 1.38 -3.14 6.43
N ALA A 122 0.33 -3.06 5.61
CA ALA A 122 -0.52 -4.20 5.34
C ALA A 122 0.24 -5.33 4.62
N THR A 123 1.28 -5.01 3.83
CA THR A 123 2.17 -6.02 3.22
C THR A 123 2.94 -6.82 4.27
N VAL A 124 3.54 -6.12 5.25
CA VAL A 124 4.28 -6.79 6.35
C VAL A 124 3.32 -7.59 7.22
N SER A 125 2.14 -7.05 7.51
CA SER A 125 1.13 -7.72 8.31
C SER A 125 0.56 -8.96 7.62
N ALA A 126 0.17 -8.86 6.35
CA ALA A 126 -0.41 -10.00 5.63
C ALA A 126 0.63 -11.05 5.21
N GLY A 127 1.93 -10.73 5.22
CA GLY A 127 2.98 -11.62 4.70
C GLY A 127 2.94 -11.82 3.18
N LYS A 128 2.13 -11.01 2.48
CA LYS A 128 1.99 -10.98 1.02
C LYS A 128 1.91 -9.53 0.54
N PRO A 129 2.41 -9.20 -0.66
CA PRO A 129 2.31 -7.85 -1.21
C PRO A 129 0.86 -7.37 -1.27
N ARG A 130 0.60 -6.19 -0.69
CA ARG A 130 -0.66 -5.45 -0.81
C ARG A 130 -0.43 -4.31 -1.78
N LEU A 131 -0.71 -4.59 -3.05
CA LEU A 131 -0.42 -3.69 -4.16
C LEU A 131 -1.54 -3.79 -5.20
N GLY A 132 -1.96 -2.66 -5.73
CA GLY A 132 -2.95 -2.55 -6.79
C GLY A 132 -2.46 -1.63 -7.89
N ALA A 133 -2.82 -1.93 -9.14
CA ALA A 133 -2.59 -1.07 -10.28
C ALA A 133 -3.93 -0.51 -10.76
N PHE A 134 -3.95 0.77 -11.12
CA PHE A 134 -5.18 1.49 -11.43
C PHE A 134 -5.02 2.40 -12.63
N ARG A 135 -6.14 2.61 -13.33
CA ARG A 135 -6.32 3.69 -14.30
C ARG A 135 -7.63 4.41 -14.05
N VAL A 136 -7.66 5.69 -14.37
CA VAL A 136 -8.82 6.57 -14.20
C VAL A 136 -9.64 6.59 -15.49
N PHE A 137 -10.96 6.58 -15.37
CA PHE A 137 -11.88 6.75 -16.50
C PHE A 137 -11.76 8.17 -17.08
N PRO A 138 -11.92 8.34 -18.40
CA PRO A 138 -12.07 9.67 -18.99
C PRO A 138 -13.26 10.43 -18.38
N GLU A 139 -13.20 11.76 -18.27
CA GLU A 139 -14.21 12.56 -17.54
C GLU A 139 -15.65 12.37 -18.04
N ASN A 140 -15.81 12.11 -19.34
CA ASN A 140 -17.12 11.93 -19.97
C ASN A 140 -17.53 10.47 -20.12
N TYR A 141 -16.78 9.54 -19.52
CA TYR A 141 -17.04 8.12 -19.60
C TYR A 141 -17.69 7.61 -18.31
N LYS A 142 -18.86 7.00 -18.44
CA LYS A 142 -19.49 6.22 -17.36
C LYS A 142 -19.42 4.75 -17.74
N PRO A 143 -18.87 3.89 -16.87
CA PRO A 143 -18.83 2.46 -17.15
C PRO A 143 -20.25 1.89 -17.23
N LYS A 144 -20.47 0.96 -18.18
CA LYS A 144 -21.78 0.31 -18.38
C LYS A 144 -22.19 -0.57 -17.19
N GLU A 145 -21.19 -1.15 -16.53
CA GLU A 145 -21.35 -1.97 -15.34
C GLU A 145 -20.47 -1.42 -14.22
N PRO A 146 -20.93 -1.48 -12.96
CA PRO A 146 -20.11 -1.07 -11.83
C PRO A 146 -18.86 -1.96 -11.74
N VAL A 147 -17.74 -1.35 -11.34
CA VAL A 147 -16.48 -2.07 -11.16
C VAL A 147 -16.66 -3.12 -10.06
N ASN A 148 -16.26 -4.37 -10.34
CA ASN A 148 -16.33 -5.46 -9.37
C ASN A 148 -15.15 -5.38 -8.38
N TRP A 149 -15.35 -4.62 -7.30
CA TRP A 149 -14.37 -4.43 -6.24
C TRP A 149 -14.13 -5.67 -5.37
N ALA A 150 -15.07 -6.61 -5.30
CA ALA A 150 -14.91 -7.84 -4.50
C ALA A 150 -13.78 -8.75 -5.03
N ALA A 151 -13.64 -8.82 -6.35
CA ALA A 151 -12.51 -9.51 -6.98
C ALA A 151 -11.18 -8.81 -6.66
N ALA A 152 -11.15 -7.48 -6.72
CA ALA A 152 -9.97 -6.68 -6.40
C ALA A 152 -9.56 -6.79 -4.92
N GLN A 153 -10.52 -6.89 -4.00
CA GLN A 153 -10.23 -7.13 -2.58
C GLN A 153 -9.51 -8.46 -2.36
N THR A 154 -10.00 -9.52 -2.99
CA THR A 154 -9.46 -10.88 -2.84
C THR A 154 -8.03 -10.97 -3.35
N ILE A 155 -7.76 -10.34 -4.50
CA ILE A 155 -6.48 -10.47 -5.21
C ILE A 155 -5.45 -9.45 -4.70
N TYR A 156 -5.84 -8.19 -4.53
CA TYR A 156 -4.93 -7.07 -4.26
C TYR A 156 -5.05 -6.52 -2.83
N GLY A 157 -6.04 -6.94 -2.06
CA GLY A 157 -6.29 -6.41 -0.72
C GLY A 157 -6.89 -5.01 -0.70
N VAL A 158 -7.63 -4.64 -1.74
CA VAL A 158 -8.44 -3.41 -1.75
C VAL A 158 -9.62 -3.59 -0.81
N ASP A 159 -9.47 -3.18 0.45
CA ASP A 159 -10.51 -3.36 1.47
C ASP A 159 -11.68 -2.39 1.28
N ASN A 160 -11.37 -1.13 0.97
CA ASN A 160 -12.35 -0.11 0.67
C ASN A 160 -11.84 0.71 -0.53
N PRO A 161 -12.56 0.74 -1.67
CA PRO A 161 -12.12 1.49 -2.83
C PRO A 161 -12.30 3.02 -2.69
N GLY A 162 -12.78 3.47 -1.53
CA GLY A 162 -12.91 4.87 -1.16
C GLY A 162 -14.07 5.59 -1.86
N ALA A 163 -14.20 6.88 -1.57
CA ALA A 163 -15.26 7.72 -2.10
C ALA A 163 -15.21 7.90 -3.64
N TYR A 164 -14.03 7.70 -4.24
CA TYR A 164 -13.78 7.93 -5.67
C TYR A 164 -13.82 6.65 -6.52
N LYS A 165 -14.29 5.54 -5.96
CA LYS A 165 -14.31 4.19 -6.59
C LYS A 165 -14.94 4.10 -7.98
N ASP A 166 -15.85 5.02 -8.31
CA ASP A 166 -16.54 5.02 -9.61
C ASP A 166 -15.72 5.74 -10.70
N GLN A 167 -14.62 6.41 -10.34
CA GLN A 167 -13.78 7.18 -11.25
C GLN A 167 -12.56 6.40 -11.77
N PHE A 168 -12.25 5.24 -11.19
CA PHE A 168 -11.11 4.43 -11.58
C PHE A 168 -11.44 2.94 -11.57
N TYR A 169 -10.57 2.15 -12.18
CA TYR A 169 -10.72 0.70 -12.20
C TYR A 169 -9.37 0.02 -11.94
N PRO A 170 -9.38 -1.16 -11.27
CA PRO A 170 -8.19 -1.95 -11.07
C PRO A 170 -7.79 -2.64 -12.37
N LEU A 171 -6.48 -2.74 -12.58
CA LEU A 171 -5.87 -3.59 -13.59
C LEU A 171 -5.46 -4.92 -12.97
N GLU A 172 -5.43 -5.97 -13.80
CA GLU A 172 -4.85 -7.24 -13.38
C GLU A 172 -3.33 -7.09 -13.23
N VAL A 173 -2.79 -7.53 -12.09
CA VAL A 173 -1.35 -7.47 -11.78
C VAL A 173 -0.80 -8.87 -11.73
N GLU A 174 0.08 -9.15 -12.68
CA GLU A 174 0.91 -10.35 -12.68
C GLU A 174 2.35 -9.98 -12.34
N ILE A 175 2.99 -10.83 -11.53
CA ILE A 175 4.41 -10.69 -11.18
C ILE A 175 5.18 -11.72 -11.98
N TYR A 176 6.14 -11.25 -12.77
CA TYR A 176 7.06 -12.11 -13.51
C TYR A 176 8.49 -11.97 -12.98
N LYS A 177 9.29 -12.99 -13.24
CA LYS A 177 10.73 -13.01 -12.98
C LYS A 177 11.45 -13.69 -14.14
N SER A 178 12.72 -13.38 -14.36
CA SER A 178 13.50 -14.07 -15.37
C SER A 178 13.88 -15.49 -14.94
N SER A 179 14.34 -16.31 -15.89
CA SER A 179 14.92 -17.62 -15.59
C SER A 179 16.15 -17.51 -14.68
N LEU A 180 16.99 -16.49 -14.89
CA LEU A 180 18.15 -16.22 -14.05
C LEU A 180 17.74 -15.80 -12.64
N ASP A 181 16.74 -14.93 -12.50
CA ASP A 181 16.21 -14.54 -11.18
C ASP A 181 15.73 -15.76 -10.40
N SER A 182 15.12 -16.73 -11.08
CA SER A 182 14.66 -17.96 -10.44
C SER A 182 15.82 -18.73 -9.81
N VAL A 183 16.91 -18.94 -10.56
CA VAL A 183 18.12 -19.59 -10.05
C VAL A 183 18.73 -18.80 -8.89
N LEU A 184 18.76 -17.48 -9.00
CA LEU A 184 19.29 -16.61 -7.95
C LEU A 184 18.44 -16.70 -6.67
N PHE A 185 17.11 -16.66 -6.79
CA PHE A 185 16.21 -16.76 -5.64
C PHE A 185 16.30 -18.12 -4.96
N ASP A 186 16.48 -19.21 -5.71
CA ASP A 186 16.67 -20.54 -5.14
C ASP A 186 17.97 -20.61 -4.31
N HIS A 187 19.05 -20.01 -4.82
CA HIS A 187 20.31 -19.96 -4.08
C HIS A 187 20.21 -19.05 -2.84
N LEU A 188 19.56 -17.89 -2.95
CA LEU A 188 19.30 -17.02 -1.81
C LEU A 188 18.46 -17.75 -0.76
N TYR A 189 17.44 -18.50 -1.16
CA TYR A 189 16.62 -19.27 -0.22
C TYR A 189 17.47 -20.29 0.55
N GLN A 190 18.37 -21.01 -0.13
CA GLN A 190 19.28 -21.98 0.51
C GLN A 190 20.20 -21.33 1.56
N GLN A 191 20.58 -20.06 1.37
CA GLN A 191 21.42 -19.34 2.34
C GLN A 191 20.61 -18.68 3.47
N PHE A 192 19.38 -18.22 3.18
CA PHE A 192 18.60 -17.37 4.08
C PHE A 192 17.38 -18.03 4.72
N TRP A 193 17.09 -19.32 4.45
CA TRP A 193 15.93 -20.01 5.04
C TRP A 193 15.91 -19.94 6.57
N SER A 194 17.09 -20.02 7.21
CA SER A 194 17.21 -19.92 8.67
C SER A 194 16.79 -18.56 9.21
N LYS A 195 16.97 -17.49 8.41
CA LYS A 195 16.51 -16.14 8.75
C LYS A 195 14.98 -16.06 8.79
N ALA A 196 14.29 -16.76 7.88
CA ALA A 196 12.82 -16.84 7.92
C ALA A 196 12.32 -17.51 9.22
N LEU A 197 13.09 -18.48 9.74
CA LEU A 197 12.79 -19.14 11.01
C LEU A 197 13.19 -18.31 12.23
N SER A 198 14.22 -17.47 12.16
CA SER A 198 14.65 -16.64 13.29
C SER A 198 13.89 -15.32 13.41
N THR A 199 13.20 -14.85 12.37
CA THR A 199 12.44 -13.60 12.42
C THR A 199 11.18 -13.71 13.29
N SER A 200 10.96 -12.74 14.18
CA SER A 200 9.72 -12.60 14.93
C SER A 200 8.86 -11.49 14.33
N LYS A 201 7.69 -11.84 13.78
CA LYS A 201 6.75 -10.87 13.22
C LYS A 201 6.34 -9.83 14.27
N ASN A 202 6.02 -10.27 15.49
CA ASN A 202 5.62 -9.39 16.60
C ASN A 202 6.68 -8.34 16.94
N LEU A 203 7.97 -8.68 16.88
CA LEU A 203 9.04 -7.71 17.13
C LEU A 203 9.16 -6.72 15.97
N SER A 204 9.11 -7.22 14.73
CA SER A 204 9.22 -6.35 13.55
C SER A 204 8.04 -5.39 13.36
N THR A 205 6.87 -5.72 13.91
CA THR A 205 5.65 -4.90 13.78
C THR A 205 5.25 -4.23 15.10
N ARG A 206 6.09 -4.28 16.15
CA ARG A 206 5.73 -3.82 17.50
C ARG A 206 5.32 -2.35 17.52
N ASP A 207 6.15 -1.50 16.93
CA ASP A 207 5.96 -0.05 16.98
C ASP A 207 4.70 0.34 16.16
N PHE A 208 4.50 -0.32 15.01
CA PHE A 208 3.28 -0.22 14.19
C PHE A 208 2.00 -0.57 14.96
N VAL A 209 1.98 -1.74 15.62
CA VAL A 209 0.83 -2.23 16.38
C VAL A 209 0.51 -1.29 17.54
N THR A 210 1.54 -0.79 18.22
CA THR A 210 1.39 0.17 19.32
C THR A 210 0.78 1.48 18.83
N ALA A 211 1.25 1.99 17.69
CA ALA A 211 0.70 3.20 17.08
C ALA A 211 -0.78 3.03 16.70
N LYS A 212 -1.14 1.92 16.03
CA LYS A 212 -2.54 1.62 15.65
C LYS A 212 -3.46 1.51 16.87
N ILE A 213 -3.02 0.86 17.94
CA ILE A 213 -3.78 0.78 19.20
C ILE A 213 -3.95 2.16 19.83
N SER A 214 -2.91 3.00 19.82
CA SER A 214 -2.96 4.36 20.34
C SER A 214 -3.96 5.22 19.58
N VAL A 215 -3.92 5.19 18.24
CA VAL A 215 -4.88 5.91 17.39
C VAL A 215 -6.31 5.42 17.67
N ALA A 216 -6.53 4.11 17.66
CA ALA A 216 -7.85 3.53 17.95
C ALA A 216 -8.39 3.95 19.33
N ALA A 217 -7.54 3.98 20.37
CA ALA A 217 -7.92 4.45 21.69
C ALA A 217 -8.36 5.93 21.66
N THR A 218 -7.59 6.81 21.02
CA THR A 218 -7.97 8.23 20.91
C THR A 218 -9.26 8.45 20.12
N THR A 219 -9.51 7.66 19.07
CA THR A 219 -10.75 7.72 18.29
C THR A 219 -11.95 7.26 19.12
N ILE A 220 -11.81 6.15 19.87
CA ILE A 220 -12.86 5.67 20.78
C ILE A 220 -13.18 6.72 21.85
N GLU A 221 -12.18 7.40 22.40
CA GLU A 221 -12.39 8.49 23.36
C GLU A 221 -13.14 9.68 22.76
N LYS A 222 -12.84 10.06 21.51
CA LYS A 222 -13.56 11.12 20.78
C LYS A 222 -15.03 10.74 20.58
N ILE A 223 -15.29 9.53 20.05
CA ILE A 223 -16.64 8.99 19.85
C ILE A 223 -17.41 8.96 21.18
N GLY A 224 -16.76 8.51 22.27
CA GLY A 224 -17.37 8.48 23.60
C GLY A 224 -17.77 9.86 24.12
N LYS A 225 -16.93 10.88 23.89
CA LYS A 225 -17.23 12.27 24.26
C LYS A 225 -18.43 12.81 23.48
N ASP A 226 -18.51 12.54 22.18
CA ASP A 226 -19.62 13.01 21.33
C ASP A 226 -20.96 12.37 21.70
N VAL A 227 -20.96 11.09 22.07
CA VAL A 227 -22.16 10.39 22.56
C VAL A 227 -22.62 10.90 23.93
N SER A 228 -21.68 11.34 24.78
CA SER A 228 -21.98 11.82 26.14
C SER A 228 -22.55 13.24 26.22
N GLN A 229 -22.57 14.00 25.11
CA GLN A 229 -23.15 15.36 25.09
C GLN A 229 -24.69 15.33 24.99
N PRO A 230 -25.42 15.92 25.96
CA PRO A 230 -26.88 15.78 26.09
C PRO A 230 -27.72 16.38 24.94
N GLY A 231 -27.12 17.09 23.98
CA GLY A 231 -27.81 17.68 22.82
C GLY A 231 -27.74 16.87 21.52
N HIS A 232 -26.85 15.88 21.39
CA HIS A 232 -26.61 15.18 20.12
C HIS A 232 -27.42 13.88 19.94
N VAL A 233 -27.90 13.27 21.03
CA VAL A 233 -28.68 12.02 21.00
C VAL A 233 -29.96 12.15 20.15
N ALA A 234 -30.59 13.33 20.15
CA ALA A 234 -31.79 13.60 19.35
C ALA A 234 -31.50 13.85 17.85
N LEU A 235 -30.29 14.33 17.50
CA LEU A 235 -29.89 14.59 16.12
C LEU A 235 -29.35 13.33 15.43
N VAL A 236 -28.57 12.51 16.16
CA VAL A 236 -28.00 11.24 15.70
C VAL A 236 -29.10 10.20 15.42
N ALA A 237 -30.17 10.17 16.24
CA ALA A 237 -31.33 9.32 15.99
C ALA A 237 -32.08 9.68 14.69
N ARG A 238 -31.99 10.93 14.22
CA ARG A 238 -32.70 11.42 13.02
C ARG A 238 -31.90 11.25 11.73
N LYS A 239 -30.58 11.02 11.82
CA LYS A 239 -29.66 10.82 10.68
C LYS A 239 -29.37 9.34 10.37
N LYS A 240 -29.96 8.41 11.12
CA LYS A 240 -29.90 6.97 10.85
C LYS A 240 -30.83 6.62 9.67
N LYS A 241 -30.44 7.03 8.46
CA LYS A 241 -31.06 6.57 7.21
C LYS A 241 -29.95 6.29 6.19
N LYS A 242 -29.75 5.00 5.94
CA LYS A 242 -28.95 4.30 4.91
C LYS A 242 -27.44 4.14 5.14
N ASP A 243 -27.06 2.88 5.36
CA ASP A 243 -25.94 2.16 4.71
C ASP A 243 -24.51 2.73 4.81
N GLU A 244 -24.18 3.57 5.79
CA GLU A 244 -22.79 3.90 6.12
C GLU A 244 -22.34 3.13 7.38
N GLU A 245 -21.21 2.42 7.27
CA GLU A 245 -20.53 1.80 8.42
C GLU A 245 -20.25 2.88 9.46
N SER A 246 -20.53 2.63 10.74
CA SER A 246 -20.24 3.62 11.77
C SER A 246 -18.71 3.77 11.89
N GLU A 247 -18.22 4.99 12.11
CA GLU A 247 -16.81 5.24 12.47
C GLU A 247 -16.34 4.33 13.62
N PHE A 248 -17.26 3.96 14.53
CA PHE A 248 -17.00 2.97 15.57
C PHE A 248 -16.79 1.55 15.04
N ASP A 249 -17.59 1.12 14.06
CA ASP A 249 -17.49 -0.20 13.44
C ASP A 249 -16.16 -0.32 12.66
N GLU A 250 -15.74 0.74 11.96
CA GLU A 250 -14.43 0.80 11.30
C GLU A 250 -13.28 0.62 12.29
N VAL A 251 -13.33 1.31 13.43
CA VAL A 251 -12.32 1.17 14.49
C VAL A 251 -12.34 -0.25 15.09
N CYS A 252 -13.51 -0.85 15.32
CA CYS A 252 -13.62 -2.22 15.80
C CYS A 252 -13.05 -3.24 14.79
N ASN A 253 -13.30 -3.04 13.49
CA ASN A 253 -12.74 -3.87 12.43
C ASN A 253 -11.22 -3.76 12.38
N GLU A 254 -10.67 -2.55 12.53
CA GLU A 254 -9.23 -2.32 12.56
C GLU A 254 -8.55 -2.98 13.77
N ILE A 255 -9.11 -2.82 14.98
CA ILE A 255 -8.60 -3.50 16.19
C ILE A 255 -8.66 -5.02 16.03
N SER A 256 -9.73 -5.55 15.42
CA SER A 256 -9.89 -6.99 15.16
C SER A 256 -8.79 -7.50 14.23
N ARG A 257 -8.48 -6.75 13.15
CA ARG A 257 -7.38 -7.07 12.22
C ARG A 257 -6.03 -7.10 12.92
N VAL A 258 -5.72 -6.06 13.70
CA VAL A 258 -4.48 -5.98 14.50
C VAL A 258 -4.36 -7.16 15.46
N SER A 259 -5.47 -7.54 16.11
CA SER A 259 -5.52 -8.67 17.04
C SER A 259 -5.21 -10.01 16.35
N VAL A 260 -5.81 -10.26 15.18
CA VAL A 260 -5.52 -11.45 14.36
C VAL A 260 -4.05 -11.50 13.97
N ASP A 261 -3.46 -10.36 13.61
CA ASP A 261 -2.04 -10.30 13.26
C ASP A 261 -1.10 -10.61 14.42
N GLN A 262 -1.41 -10.13 15.63
CA GLN A 262 -0.68 -10.47 16.85
C GLN A 262 -0.82 -11.95 17.22
N LEU A 263 -2.01 -12.52 17.04
CA LEU A 263 -2.24 -13.96 17.25
C LEU A 263 -1.42 -14.80 16.26
N ASN A 264 -1.40 -14.44 14.98
CA ASN A 264 -0.60 -15.12 13.96
C ASN A 264 0.90 -15.09 14.27
N GLY A 265 1.41 -13.95 14.72
CA GLY A 265 2.80 -13.84 15.15
C GLY A 265 3.10 -14.65 16.41
N SER A 266 2.17 -14.70 17.37
CA SER A 266 2.29 -15.52 18.59
C SER A 266 2.25 -17.02 18.29
N PHE A 267 1.35 -17.45 17.38
CA PHE A 267 1.28 -18.83 16.91
C PHE A 267 2.60 -19.26 16.25
N THR A 268 3.19 -18.38 15.44
CA THR A 268 4.51 -18.62 14.84
C THR A 268 5.59 -18.85 15.91
N GLN A 269 5.55 -18.14 17.04
CA GLN A 269 6.48 -18.36 18.16
C GLN A 269 6.20 -19.67 18.91
N LEU A 270 4.94 -20.05 19.10
CA LEU A 270 4.58 -21.34 19.70
C LEU A 270 5.06 -22.52 18.86
N VAL A 271 4.92 -22.44 17.53
CA VAL A 271 5.43 -23.45 16.60
C VAL A 271 6.94 -23.54 16.70
N LYS A 272 7.65 -22.40 16.70
CA LYS A 272 9.11 -22.37 16.88
C LYS A 272 9.55 -22.95 18.22
N SER A 273 8.86 -22.60 19.30
CA SER A 273 9.09 -23.20 20.61
C SER A 273 8.88 -24.71 20.55
N SER A 274 7.79 -25.20 19.97
CA SER A 274 7.52 -26.64 19.88
C SER A 274 8.55 -27.41 19.04
N LEU A 275 9.09 -26.79 17.98
CA LEU A 275 10.09 -27.40 17.10
C LEU A 275 11.52 -27.36 17.67
N PHE A 276 11.88 -26.27 18.36
CA PHE A 276 13.28 -25.99 18.72
C PHE A 276 13.54 -25.94 20.23
N SER A 277 12.51 -25.88 21.08
CA SER A 277 12.70 -26.04 22.51
C SER A 277 12.95 -27.52 22.79
N LEU A 278 14.24 -27.86 22.92
CA LEU A 278 14.67 -29.13 23.46
C LEU A 278 14.06 -29.28 24.85
N LYS A 279 13.26 -30.34 25.07
CA LYS A 279 13.11 -30.88 26.42
C LYS A 279 14.52 -31.21 26.89
N LYS A 280 14.99 -30.50 27.91
CA LYS A 280 16.11 -31.00 28.72
C LYS A 280 15.57 -32.23 29.43
N ASP A 281 15.87 -33.40 28.88
CA ASP A 281 15.85 -34.65 29.66
C ASP A 281 16.98 -34.61 30.70
#